data_AF-A0A9C8ZLL6-F1
#
_entry.id   AF-A0A9C8ZLL6-F1
#
_cell.length_a   1.000
_cell.length_b   1.000
_cell.length_c   1.000
_cell.angle_alpha   90.00
_cell.angle_beta   90.00
_cell.angle_gamma   90.00
#
_symmetry.space_group_name_H-M   'P 1'
#
loop_
_entity.id
_entity.type
_entity.pdbx_description
1 polymer ?
#
loop_
_entity_poly.entity_id
_entity_poly.type
_entity_poly.pdbx_seq_one_letter_code
_entity_poly.pdbx_strand_id
1 'polypeptide(L)'
;MSFRELASLALRSRAHVLVGTLALLAALFAAIHRQTTPPWSRYQDDPQVRLITPTLTGEPELCLTCHEGIEQISDSHPTDVFGCVICHGGDRLSLDEEA
;
A
#
# COMPACT_ATOMS: atom_id res chain seq x y z
N MET A 1 24.73 -5.86 -55.56
CA MET A 1 24.35 -6.20 -54.17
C MET A 1 23.95 -7.66 -54.15
N SER A 2 24.60 -8.49 -53.33
CA SER A 2 24.45 -9.95 -53.36
C SER A 2 23.22 -10.40 -52.55
N PHE A 3 22.58 -11.51 -52.93
CA PHE A 3 21.46 -12.11 -52.19
C PHE A 3 21.78 -12.34 -50.70
N ARG A 4 23.06 -12.59 -50.38
CA ARG A 4 23.55 -12.76 -48.99
C ARG A 4 23.53 -11.45 -48.18
N GLU A 5 23.72 -10.31 -48.82
CA GLU A 5 23.70 -8.99 -48.16
C GLU A 5 22.26 -8.58 -47.80
N LEU A 6 21.31 -8.81 -48.70
CA LEU A 6 19.87 -8.58 -48.44
C LEU A 6 19.35 -9.46 -47.31
N ALA A 7 19.71 -10.75 -47.31
CA ALA A 7 19.33 -11.68 -46.25
C ALA A 7 19.92 -11.31 -44.88
N SER A 8 21.17 -10.84 -44.83
CA SER A 8 21.80 -10.41 -43.57
C SER A 8 21.26 -9.09 -43.03
N LEU A 9 20.88 -8.15 -43.91
CA LEU A 9 20.20 -6.91 -43.51
C LEU A 9 18.80 -7.18 -42.95
N ALA A 10 18.04 -8.08 -43.58
CA ALA A 10 16.71 -8.50 -43.12
C ALA A 10 16.76 -9.30 -41.80
N LEU A 11 17.82 -10.09 -41.57
CA LEU A 11 18.02 -10.79 -40.29
C LEU A 11 18.38 -9.82 -39.16
N ARG A 12 19.23 -8.82 -39.44
CA ARG A 12 19.57 -7.75 -38.49
C ARG A 12 18.35 -6.91 -38.14
N SER A 13 17.54 -6.50 -39.12
CA SER A 13 16.33 -5.72 -38.85
C SER A 13 15.31 -6.49 -38.00
N ARG A 14 15.11 -7.79 -38.28
CA ARG A 14 14.29 -8.68 -37.44
C ARG A 14 14.84 -8.81 -36.02
N ALA A 15 16.16 -8.93 -35.86
CA ALA A 15 16.79 -8.98 -34.55
C ALA A 15 16.57 -7.68 -33.75
N HIS A 16 16.69 -6.50 -34.39
CA HIS A 16 16.42 -5.22 -33.74
C HIS A 16 14.95 -5.08 -33.31
N VAL A 17 14.00 -5.51 -34.15
CA VAL A 17 12.57 -5.50 -33.80
C VAL A 17 12.30 -6.43 -32.62
N LEU A 18 12.86 -7.64 -32.62
CA LEU A 18 12.68 -8.58 -31.50
C LEU A 18 13.26 -8.05 -30.19
N VAL A 19 14.49 -7.52 -30.22
CA VAL A 19 15.12 -6.92 -29.03
C VAL A 19 14.32 -5.72 -28.53
N GLY A 20 13.85 -4.86 -29.44
CA GLY A 20 13.00 -3.72 -29.09
C GLY A 20 11.69 -4.15 -28.43
N THR A 21 10.99 -5.14 -28.99
CA THR A 21 9.75 -5.67 -28.42
C THR A 21 9.99 -6.30 -27.04
N LEU A 22 11.03 -7.11 -26.87
CA LEU A 22 11.35 -7.72 -25.58
C LEU A 22 11.70 -6.66 -24.52
N ALA A 23 12.43 -5.61 -24.89
CA ALA A 23 12.74 -4.51 -24.00
C ALA A 23 11.48 -3.74 -23.56
N LEU A 24 10.56 -3.48 -24.48
CA LEU A 24 9.27 -2.85 -24.18
C LEU A 24 8.42 -3.72 -23.25
N LEU A 25 8.33 -5.03 -23.50
CA LEU A 25 7.60 -5.96 -22.64
C LEU A 25 8.21 -6.04 -21.24
N ALA A 26 9.54 -6.07 -21.12
CA ALA A 26 10.23 -6.07 -19.83
C ALA A 26 9.97 -4.77 -19.04
N ALA A 27 10.00 -3.61 -19.72
CA ALA A 27 9.69 -2.32 -19.10
C ALA A 27 8.24 -2.24 -18.61
N LEU A 28 7.29 -2.73 -19.42
CA LEU A 28 5.88 -2.81 -19.05
C LEU A 28 5.68 -3.75 -17.85
N PHE A 29 6.30 -4.93 -17.86
CA PHE A 29 6.24 -5.86 -16.74
C PHE A 29 6.79 -5.23 -15.45
N ALA A 30 7.95 -4.56 -15.52
CA ALA A 30 8.53 -3.89 -14.37
C ALA A 30 7.63 -2.76 -13.85
N ALA A 31 6.98 -2.00 -14.73
CA ALA A 31 6.03 -0.96 -14.36
C ALA A 31 4.78 -1.55 -13.68
N ILE A 32 4.19 -2.59 -14.25
CA ILE A 32 3.03 -3.30 -13.67
C ILE A 32 3.41 -3.86 -12.30
N HIS A 33 4.55 -4.56 -12.19
CA HIS A 33 5.02 -5.11 -10.93
C HIS A 33 5.19 -4.02 -9.86
N ARG A 34 5.83 -2.89 -10.19
CA ARG A 34 5.96 -1.76 -9.26
C ARG A 34 4.63 -1.18 -8.82
N GLN A 35 3.64 -1.18 -9.71
CA GLN A 35 2.31 -0.65 -9.43
C GLN A 35 1.46 -1.62 -8.59
N THR A 36 1.55 -2.92 -8.83
CA THR A 36 0.76 -3.96 -8.11
C THR A 36 1.41 -4.40 -6.80
N THR A 37 2.71 -4.17 -6.64
CA THR A 37 3.44 -4.43 -5.39
C THR A 37 4.14 -3.17 -4.90
N PRO A 38 3.39 -2.11 -4.59
CA PRO A 38 3.98 -0.92 -4.04
C PRO A 38 4.66 -1.27 -2.70
N PRO A 39 5.83 -0.68 -2.40
CA PRO A 39 6.42 -0.82 -1.08
C PRO A 39 5.45 -0.26 -0.04
N TRP A 40 5.12 -1.04 1.00
CA TRP A 40 4.16 -0.66 2.04
C TRP A 40 4.52 0.67 2.72
N SER A 41 5.81 1.01 2.78
CA SER A 41 6.31 2.29 3.29
C SER A 41 5.73 3.51 2.57
N ARG A 42 5.24 3.38 1.32
CA ARG A 42 4.59 4.49 0.61
C ARG A 42 3.24 4.90 1.21
N TYR A 43 2.66 4.03 2.03
CA TYR A 43 1.37 4.24 2.69
C TYR A 43 1.52 4.42 4.21
N GLN A 44 2.75 4.33 4.72
CA GLN A 44 3.05 4.72 6.09
C GLN A 44 3.34 6.22 6.06
N ASP A 45 2.28 7.01 6.17
CA ASP A 45 2.45 8.36 6.70
C ASP A 45 2.82 8.24 8.18
N ASP A 46 3.54 9.24 8.72
CA ASP A 46 3.73 9.31 10.16
C ASP A 46 2.35 9.38 10.81
N PRO A 47 1.98 8.39 11.66
CA PRO A 47 0.64 8.34 12.22
C PRO A 47 0.37 9.63 12.98
N GLN A 48 -0.69 10.32 12.58
CA GLN A 48 -1.10 11.51 13.29
C GLN A 48 -1.76 11.08 14.59
N VAL A 49 -1.34 11.68 15.71
CA VAL A 49 -1.92 11.39 17.01
C VAL A 49 -3.43 11.69 16.96
N ARG A 50 -4.24 10.65 17.09
CA ARG A 50 -5.71 10.71 17.05
C ARG A 50 -6.26 10.34 18.41
N LEU A 51 -6.52 11.38 19.22
CA LEU A 51 -7.12 11.24 20.52
C LEU A 51 -8.65 11.28 20.41
N ILE A 52 -9.30 10.25 20.95
CA ILE A 52 -10.74 10.23 21.19
C ILE A 52 -10.99 10.16 22.69
N THR A 53 -12.11 10.71 23.15
CA THR A 53 -12.57 10.55 24.54
C THR A 53 -13.98 9.99 24.50
N PRO A 54 -14.14 8.66 24.56
CA PRO A 54 -15.45 8.03 24.49
C PRO A 54 -16.35 8.46 25.65
N THR A 55 -17.62 8.72 25.37
CA THR A 55 -18.53 9.27 26.39
C THR A 55 -18.87 8.29 27.52
N LEU A 56 -18.83 6.97 27.28
CA LEU A 56 -19.11 5.98 28.33
C LEU A 56 -17.95 5.76 29.30
N THR A 57 -16.70 5.85 28.82
CA THR A 57 -15.52 5.68 29.67
C THR A 57 -15.07 7.01 30.25
N GLY A 58 -15.19 8.11 29.49
CA GLY A 58 -14.67 9.42 29.86
C GLY A 58 -13.14 9.49 29.85
N GLU A 59 -12.47 8.48 29.31
CA GLU A 59 -11.02 8.32 29.35
C GLU A 59 -10.44 8.44 27.93
N PRO A 60 -9.34 9.19 27.74
CA PRO A 60 -8.76 9.38 26.41
C PRO A 60 -8.17 8.06 25.88
N GLU A 61 -8.32 7.85 24.57
CA GLU A 61 -7.73 6.72 23.84
C GLU A 61 -6.97 7.21 22.60
N LEU A 62 -5.87 6.55 22.29
CA LEU A 62 -4.99 6.83 21.14
C LEU A 62 -5.01 5.71 20.10
N CYS A 63 -5.88 4.71 20.24
CA CYS A 63 -5.92 3.51 19.40
C CYS A 63 -6.00 3.83 17.89
N LEU A 64 -6.76 4.86 17.53
CA LEU A 64 -6.93 5.29 16.14
C LEU A 64 -5.71 6.01 15.55
N THR A 65 -4.66 6.25 16.34
CA THR A 65 -3.38 6.81 15.86
C THR A 65 -2.72 5.85 14.88
N CYS A 66 -2.65 4.56 15.23
CA CYS A 66 -2.07 3.52 14.37
C CYS A 66 -3.16 2.72 13.65
N HIS A 67 -4.33 2.53 14.27
CA HIS A 67 -5.47 1.84 13.65
C HIS A 67 -6.37 2.79 12.85
N GLU A 68 -5.74 3.71 12.10
CA GLU A 68 -6.45 4.60 11.19
C GLU A 68 -7.14 3.78 10.09
N GLY A 69 -8.41 4.07 9.85
CA GLY A 69 -9.22 3.36 8.85
C GLY A 69 -10.01 2.16 9.40
N ILE A 70 -9.97 1.87 10.71
CA ILE A 70 -11.02 1.04 11.31
C ILE A 70 -12.31 1.86 11.32
N GLU A 71 -13.23 1.52 10.42
CA GLU A 71 -14.55 2.13 10.42
C GLU A 71 -15.35 1.69 11.66
N GLN A 72 -16.26 2.56 12.06
CA GLN A 72 -17.32 2.21 13.00
C GLN A 72 -18.08 0.98 12.48
N ILE A 73 -18.27 -0.02 13.35
CA ILE A 73 -18.92 -1.30 12.99
C ILE A 73 -20.37 -1.06 12.50
N SER A 74 -21.12 -0.24 13.24
CA SER A 74 -22.49 0.17 12.90
C SER A 74 -22.95 1.35 13.76
N ASP A 75 -24.06 2.01 13.41
CA ASP A 75 -24.68 3.08 14.20
C ASP A 75 -25.04 2.68 15.64
N SER A 76 -25.13 1.38 15.92
CA SER A 76 -25.35 0.86 17.28
C SER A 76 -24.07 0.77 18.11
N HIS A 77 -22.90 0.91 17.50
CA HIS A 77 -21.59 0.84 18.17
C HIS A 77 -20.70 2.04 17.80
N PRO A 78 -21.13 3.28 18.07
CA PRO A 78 -20.33 4.45 17.77
C PRO A 78 -19.08 4.53 18.66
N THR A 79 -17.92 4.73 18.04
CA THR A 79 -16.60 4.68 18.70
C THR A 79 -16.37 5.85 19.65
N ASP A 80 -17.00 7.00 19.40
CA ASP A 80 -17.03 8.17 20.28
C ASP A 80 -17.93 7.99 21.52
N VAL A 81 -18.72 6.91 21.57
CA VAL A 81 -19.50 6.54 22.76
C VAL A 81 -18.82 5.42 23.53
N PHE A 82 -18.51 4.31 22.87
CA PHE A 82 -18.00 3.11 23.54
C PHE A 82 -16.48 3.13 23.77
N GLY A 83 -15.71 3.64 22.80
CA GLY A 83 -14.27 3.45 22.78
C GLY A 83 -13.86 2.05 22.33
N CYS A 84 -12.55 1.86 22.20
CA CYS A 84 -11.95 0.61 21.77
C CYS A 84 -11.71 -0.32 22.96
N VAL A 85 -11.18 0.22 24.06
CA VAL A 85 -10.64 -0.60 25.16
C VAL A 85 -11.71 -1.24 26.03
N ILE A 86 -12.94 -0.72 26.01
CA ILE A 86 -14.08 -1.31 26.74
C ILE A 86 -14.36 -2.75 26.31
N CYS A 87 -14.04 -3.09 25.05
CA CYS A 87 -14.21 -4.43 24.48
C CYS A 87 -12.89 -5.12 24.15
N HIS A 88 -11.89 -4.38 23.64
CA HIS A 88 -10.65 -4.95 23.13
C HIS A 88 -9.50 -4.97 24.15
N GLY A 89 -9.61 -4.27 25.29
CA GLY A 89 -8.55 -4.14 26.28
C GLY A 89 -7.37 -3.30 25.79
N GLY A 90 -6.16 -3.59 26.31
CA GLY A 90 -4.93 -2.88 26.01
C GLY A 90 -4.71 -1.60 26.83
N ASP A 91 -3.53 -0.99 26.67
CA ASP A 91 -3.27 0.36 27.18
C ASP A 91 -3.77 1.41 26.19
N ARG A 92 -4.81 2.13 26.61
CA ARG A 92 -5.47 3.15 25.80
C ARG A 92 -4.55 4.30 25.37
N LEU A 93 -3.42 4.51 26.06
CA LEU A 93 -2.48 5.60 25.78
C LEU A 93 -1.18 5.13 25.16
N SER A 94 -1.00 3.82 24.94
CA SER A 94 0.22 3.34 24.29
C SER A 94 0.29 3.80 22.83
N LEU A 95 1.46 4.28 22.44
CA LEU A 95 1.88 4.48 21.04
C LEU A 95 2.99 3.49 20.65
N ASP A 96 3.30 2.54 21.52
CA ASP A 96 4.26 1.47 21.30
C ASP A 96 3.49 0.16 21.07
N GLU A 97 3.80 -0.51 19.95
CA GLU A 97 3.16 -1.79 19.56
C GLU A 97 3.33 -2.90 20.62
N GLU A 98 4.41 -2.81 21.40
CA GLU A 98 4.87 -3.86 22.34
C GLU A 98 4.35 -3.68 23.78
N ALA A 99 3.59 -2.62 24.06
CA ALA A 99 3.15 -2.26 25.41
C ALA A 99 1.98 -3.10 25.95
#